data_AF-A0A832IZZ6-F1
#
_entry.id   AF-A0A832IZZ6-F1
#
_cell.length_a   1.000
_cell.length_b   1.000
_cell.length_c   1.000
_cell.angle_alpha   90.00
_cell.angle_beta   90.00
_cell.angle_gamma   90.00
#
_symmetry.space_group_name_H-M   'P 1'
#
loop_
_entity.id
_entity.type
_entity.pdbx_description
1 polymer ?
#
loop_
_entity_poly.entity_id
_entity_poly.type
_entity_poly.pdbx_seq_one_letter_code
_entity_poly.pdbx_strand_id
1 'polypeptide(L)'
;MRYAIQWIRSLLFSIQMYIMMPLMALVYLPFAFFTYKAVFAYIKAYANYCRWTLRWIAGVKTEVRGEIPTDECLIAAKHQSFLDVILIVSVATNPRFIIKRELHMMPIFHFFGSRMGN
;
A
#
# COMPACT_ATOMS: atom_id res chain seq x y z
N MET A 1 -9.76 30.09 -4.39
CA MET A 1 -8.37 29.76 -3.94
C MET A 1 -8.26 28.44 -3.18
N ARG A 2 -9.20 28.09 -2.28
CA ARG A 2 -9.17 26.83 -1.50
C ARG A 2 -9.01 25.56 -2.35
N TYR A 3 -9.70 25.48 -3.49
CA TYR A 3 -9.54 24.36 -4.42
C TYR A 3 -8.12 24.27 -4.97
N ALA A 4 -7.54 25.37 -5.46
CA ALA A 4 -6.18 25.38 -6.02
C ALA A 4 -5.14 24.85 -5.02
N ILE A 5 -5.24 25.26 -3.75
CA ILE A 5 -4.38 24.74 -2.68
C ILE A 5 -4.57 23.23 -2.50
N GLN A 6 -5.81 22.74 -2.50
CA GLN A 6 -6.09 21.31 -2.37
C GLN A 6 -5.58 20.51 -3.58
N TRP A 7 -5.69 21.04 -4.79
CA TRP A 7 -5.14 20.43 -6.00
C TRP A 7 -3.62 20.28 -5.90
N ILE A 8 -2.91 21.34 -5.49
CA ILE A 8 -1.46 21.29 -5.28
C ILE A 8 -1.09 20.25 -4.22
N ARG A 9 -1.78 20.25 -3.07
CA ARG A 9 -1.57 19.26 -2.01
C ARG A 9 -1.78 17.82 -2.51
N SER A 10 -2.82 17.59 -3.32
CA SER A 10 -3.13 16.28 -3.89
C SER A 10 -2.09 15.82 -4.92
N LEU A 11 -1.58 16.77 -5.72
CA LEU A 11 -0.51 16.51 -6.68
C LEU A 11 0.80 16.16 -5.97
N LEU A 12 1.18 16.95 -4.95
CA LEU A 12 2.36 16.70 -4.13
C LEU A 12 2.30 15.33 -3.45
N PHE A 13 1.14 14.96 -2.88
CA PHE A 13 0.93 13.64 -2.30
C PHE A 13 1.09 12.54 -3.36
N SER A 14 0.46 12.68 -4.52
CA SER A 14 0.54 11.68 -5.60
C SER A 14 1.99 11.44 -6.05
N ILE A 15 2.73 12.51 -6.33
CA ILE A 15 4.15 12.43 -6.74
C ILE A 15 4.97 11.76 -5.65
N GLN A 16 4.84 12.22 -4.41
CA GLN A 16 5.56 11.69 -3.26
C GLN A 16 5.28 10.19 -3.07
N MET A 17 4.01 9.78 -3.17
CA MET A 17 3.58 8.39 -3.00
C MET A 17 4.23 7.46 -4.04
N TYR A 18 4.27 7.88 -5.30
CA TYR A 18 4.88 7.11 -6.39
C TYR A 18 6.41 7.10 -6.32
N ILE A 19 7.06 8.16 -5.84
CA ILE A 19 8.52 8.18 -5.63
C ILE A 19 8.92 7.27 -4.46
N MET A 20 8.14 7.28 -3.39
CA MET A 20 8.49 6.50 -2.18
C MET A 20 8.27 5.01 -2.35
N MET A 21 7.42 4.58 -3.28
CA MET A 21 7.21 3.17 -3.59
C MET A 21 8.52 2.45 -4.00
N PRO A 22 9.25 2.87 -5.06
CA PRO A 22 10.51 2.24 -5.43
C PRO A 22 11.62 2.48 -4.40
N LEU A 23 11.65 3.63 -3.71
CA LEU A 23 12.66 3.89 -2.67
C LEU A 23 12.51 2.91 -1.50
N MET A 24 11.29 2.74 -0.99
CA MET A 24 11.03 1.75 0.05
C MET A 24 11.25 0.33 -0.47
N ALA A 25 10.82 0.02 -1.70
CA ALA A 25 11.08 -1.29 -2.30
C ALA A 25 12.58 -1.60 -2.31
N LEU A 26 13.44 -0.65 -2.70
CA LEU A 26 14.90 -0.81 -2.71
C LEU A 26 15.46 -1.10 -1.30
N VAL A 27 14.96 -0.43 -0.27
CA VAL A 27 15.39 -0.66 1.12
C VAL A 27 15.02 -2.06 1.60
N TYR A 28 13.81 -2.54 1.24
CA TYR A 28 13.34 -3.85 1.67
C TYR A 28 13.77 -5.00 0.74
N LEU A 29 14.25 -4.69 -0.48
CA LEU A 29 14.63 -5.67 -1.49
C LEU A 29 15.71 -6.65 -0.99
N PRO A 30 16.81 -6.23 -0.34
CA PRO A 30 17.82 -7.14 0.20
C PRO A 30 17.20 -8.14 1.20
N PHE A 31 16.35 -7.66 2.11
CA PHE A 31 15.70 -8.50 3.12
C PHE A 31 14.66 -9.44 2.53
N ALA A 32 13.96 -9.00 1.49
CA ALA A 32 13.00 -9.82 0.75
C ALA A 32 13.65 -11.03 0.08
N PHE A 33 14.95 -10.98 -0.24
CA PHE A 33 15.66 -12.18 -0.69
C PHE A 33 15.73 -13.29 0.38
N PHE A 34 15.87 -12.91 1.64
CA PHE A 34 16.07 -13.86 2.75
C PHE A 34 14.78 -14.31 3.42
N THR A 35 13.73 -13.48 3.45
CA THR A 35 12.47 -13.84 4.13
C THR A 35 11.24 -13.22 3.48
N TYR A 36 10.17 -14.02 3.35
CA TYR A 36 8.86 -13.53 2.89
C TYR A 36 8.24 -12.53 3.87
N LYS A 37 8.61 -12.58 5.15
CA LYS A 37 8.13 -11.62 6.16
C LYS A 37 8.55 -10.18 5.84
N ALA A 38 9.68 -10.00 5.16
CA ALA A 38 10.15 -8.68 4.73
C ALA A 38 9.25 -8.08 3.66
N VAL A 39 8.61 -8.91 2.82
CA VAL A 39 7.61 -8.44 1.84
C VAL A 39 6.37 -7.89 2.55
N PHE A 40 5.85 -8.63 3.53
CA PHE A 40 4.72 -8.17 4.33
C PHE A 40 5.06 -6.93 5.18
N ALA A 41 6.28 -6.85 5.70
CA ALA A 41 6.77 -5.66 6.39
C ALA A 41 6.84 -4.44 5.45
N TYR A 42 7.37 -4.62 4.23
CA TYR A 42 7.43 -3.58 3.20
C TYR A 42 6.04 -3.03 2.86
N ILE A 43 5.09 -3.89 2.49
CA ILE A 43 3.76 -3.42 2.06
C ILE A 43 3.01 -2.73 3.21
N LYS A 44 3.15 -3.22 4.45
CA LYS A 44 2.57 -2.58 5.64
C LYS A 44 3.23 -1.23 5.93
N ALA A 45 4.56 -1.16 5.85
CA ALA A 45 5.32 0.07 6.05
C ALA A 45 4.92 1.12 5.00
N TYR A 46 4.84 0.73 3.74
CA TYR A 46 4.41 1.61 2.64
C TYR A 46 2.97 2.10 2.83
N ALA A 47 2.04 1.21 3.19
CA ALA A 47 0.66 1.58 3.46
C ALA A 47 0.54 2.58 4.63
N ASN A 48 1.21 2.30 5.75
CA ASN A 48 1.21 3.19 6.91
C ASN A 48 1.88 4.54 6.61
N TYR A 49 2.95 4.53 5.82
CA TYR A 49 3.61 5.74 5.36
C TYR A 49 2.67 6.59 4.49
N CYS A 50 1.96 5.98 3.52
CA CYS A 50 0.97 6.69 2.71
C CYS A 50 -0.17 7.26 3.56
N ARG A 51 -0.70 6.51 4.54
CA ARG A 51 -1.72 7.01 5.47
C ARG A 51 -1.22 8.21 6.28
N TRP A 52 0.03 8.14 6.75
CA TRP A 52 0.67 9.21 7.51
C TRP A 52 0.87 10.46 6.66
N THR A 53 1.49 10.36 5.47
CA THR A 53 1.72 11.52 4.61
C THR A 53 0.42 12.08 4.05
N LEU A 54 -0.59 11.25 3.78
CA LEU A 54 -1.90 11.73 3.32
C LEU A 54 -2.57 12.63 4.38
N ARG A 55 -2.45 12.28 5.66
CA ARG A 55 -2.94 13.11 6.77
C ARG A 55 -2.25 14.47 6.81
N TRP A 56 -0.93 14.50 6.66
CA TRP A 56 -0.16 15.76 6.70
C TRP A 56 -0.35 16.61 5.45
N ILE A 57 -0.20 15.99 4.28
CA ILE A 57 -0.20 16.67 2.99
C ILE A 57 -1.61 16.99 2.55
N ALA A 58 -2.59 16.09 2.63
CA ALA A 58 -3.93 16.33 2.09
C ALA A 58 -5.00 16.56 3.18
N GLY A 59 -4.67 16.37 4.46
CA GLY A 59 -5.60 16.54 5.58
C GLY A 59 -6.59 15.39 5.76
N VAL A 60 -6.47 14.30 4.99
CA VAL A 60 -7.39 13.16 5.04
C VAL A 60 -7.00 12.25 6.19
N LYS A 61 -7.94 12.03 7.11
CA LYS A 61 -7.78 11.10 8.23
C LYS A 61 -8.49 9.80 7.91
N THR A 62 -7.88 8.69 8.27
CA THR A 62 -8.45 7.36 8.10
C THR A 62 -8.60 6.68 9.45
N GLU A 63 -9.71 5.97 9.62
CA GLU A 63 -10.05 5.28 10.86
C GLU A 63 -10.42 3.84 10.53
N VAL A 64 -9.97 2.92 11.39
CA VAL A 64 -10.33 1.50 11.32
C VAL A 64 -11.10 1.18 12.60
N ARG A 65 -12.28 0.59 12.45
CA ARG A 65 -13.19 0.26 13.55
C ARG A 65 -13.58 -1.21 13.47
N GLY A 66 -13.86 -1.81 14.63
CA GLY A 66 -14.25 -3.22 14.74
C GLY A 66 -13.07 -4.17 14.86
N GLU A 67 -13.38 -5.46 14.89
CA GLU A 67 -12.39 -6.53 14.97
C GLU A 67 -11.74 -6.77 13.60
N ILE A 68 -10.41 -6.90 13.58
CA ILE A 68 -9.66 -7.20 12.36
C ILE A 68 -9.63 -8.72 12.22
N PRO A 69 -10.11 -9.30 11.11
CA PRO A 69 -10.06 -10.74 10.93
C PRO A 69 -8.61 -11.23 10.86
N THR A 70 -8.31 -12.26 11.65
CA THR A 70 -6.98 -12.88 11.71
C THR A 70 -6.90 -14.21 10.99
N ASP A 71 -8.04 -14.84 10.73
CA ASP A 71 -8.13 -16.12 10.03
C ASP A 71 -7.95 -15.97 8.52
N GLU A 72 -7.74 -17.09 7.85
CA GLU A 72 -7.72 -17.16 6.38
C GLU A 72 -9.13 -16.93 5.83
N CYS A 73 -9.43 -15.67 5.50
CA CYS A 73 -10.73 -15.27 5.00
C CYS A 73 -10.63 -14.35 3.78
N LEU A 74 -11.74 -14.27 3.03
CA LEU A 74 -11.89 -13.32 1.93
C LEU A 74 -12.49 -12.01 2.45
N ILE A 75 -11.73 -10.91 2.33
CA ILE A 75 -12.23 -9.57 2.65
C ILE A 75 -12.99 -9.00 1.46
N ALA A 76 -14.33 -9.09 1.48
CA ALA A 76 -15.21 -8.53 0.47
C ALA A 76 -15.47 -7.04 0.73
N ALA A 77 -14.57 -6.17 0.27
CA ALA A 77 -14.70 -4.73 0.41
C ALA A 77 -15.25 -4.05 -0.86
N LYS A 78 -15.99 -2.95 -0.70
CA LYS A 78 -16.30 -2.06 -1.82
C LYS A 78 -15.00 -1.46 -2.38
N HIS A 79 -14.93 -1.28 -3.69
CA HIS A 79 -13.80 -0.61 -4.34
C HIS A 79 -14.21 0.74 -4.93
N GLN A 80 -13.73 1.82 -4.31
CA GLN A 80 -13.98 3.20 -4.69
C GLN A 80 -12.69 3.96 -5.02
N SER A 81 -11.56 3.58 -4.42
CA SER A 81 -10.29 4.26 -4.65
C SER A 81 -9.07 3.40 -4.31
N PHE A 82 -7.88 3.88 -4.68
CA PHE A 82 -6.63 3.25 -4.29
C PHE A 82 -6.40 3.25 -2.77
N LEU A 83 -7.04 4.18 -2.03
CA LEU A 83 -6.96 4.23 -0.57
C LEU A 83 -7.54 2.98 0.10
N ASP A 84 -8.47 2.27 -0.56
CA ASP A 84 -9.08 1.05 -0.02
C ASP A 84 -8.02 -0.04 0.19
N VAL A 85 -7.15 -0.22 -0.81
CA VAL A 85 -6.04 -1.18 -0.74
C VAL A 85 -5.06 -0.78 0.35
N ILE A 86 -4.69 0.51 0.43
CA ILE A 86 -3.81 1.03 1.47
C ILE A 86 -4.38 0.73 2.87
N LEU A 87 -5.68 0.94 3.08
CA LEU A 87 -6.30 0.73 4.38
C LEU A 87 -6.33 -0.75 4.76
N ILE A 88 -6.76 -1.62 3.86
CA ILE A 88 -6.80 -3.07 4.11
C ILE A 88 -5.39 -3.60 4.39
N VAL A 89 -4.40 -3.24 3.56
CA VAL A 89 -3.01 -3.68 3.73
C VAL A 89 -2.42 -3.20 5.07
N SER A 90 -2.79 -1.99 5.52
CA SER A 90 -2.24 -1.42 6.75
C SER A 90 -2.61 -2.20 8.02
N VAL A 91 -3.68 -3.01 7.98
CA VAL A 91 -4.18 -3.75 9.16
C VAL A 91 -4.24 -5.27 8.98
N ALA A 92 -4.45 -5.78 7.77
CA ALA A 92 -4.61 -7.21 7.53
C ALA A 92 -3.33 -8.02 7.86
N THR A 93 -3.49 -9.24 8.38
CA THR A 93 -2.35 -10.02 8.91
C THR A 93 -1.40 -10.51 7.83
N ASN A 94 -1.87 -10.94 6.66
CA ASN A 94 -1.04 -11.27 5.48
C ASN A 94 -1.86 -11.05 4.20
N PRO A 95 -2.06 -9.79 3.77
CA PRO A 95 -2.99 -9.49 2.68
C PRO A 95 -2.52 -10.05 1.33
N ARG A 96 -3.42 -10.71 0.61
CA ARG A 96 -3.24 -11.09 -0.79
C ARG A 96 -4.35 -10.47 -1.63
N PHE A 97 -3.98 -9.85 -2.74
CA PHE A 97 -4.90 -9.21 -3.67
C PHE A 97 -4.84 -9.86 -5.02
N ILE A 98 -5.97 -9.93 -5.70
CA ILE A 98 -6.02 -10.27 -7.13
C ILE A 98 -5.46 -9.07 -7.90
N ILE A 99 -4.33 -9.27 -8.57
CA ILE A 99 -3.68 -8.23 -9.36
C ILE A 99 -3.86 -8.48 -10.86
N LYS A 100 -3.75 -7.41 -11.65
CA LYS A 100 -3.84 -7.49 -13.11
C LYS A 100 -2.63 -8.24 -13.69
N ARG A 101 -2.84 -8.99 -14.77
CA ARG A 101 -1.78 -9.78 -15.43
C ARG A 101 -0.60 -8.92 -15.86
N GLU A 102 -0.85 -7.68 -16.30
CA GLU A 102 0.15 -6.72 -16.74
C GLU A 102 1.13 -6.35 -15.61
N LEU A 103 0.68 -6.37 -14.35
CA LEU A 103 1.55 -6.10 -13.20
C LEU A 103 2.55 -7.22 -12.95
N HIS A 104 2.24 -8.46 -13.34
CA HIS A 104 3.21 -9.56 -13.29
C HIS A 104 4.33 -9.42 -14.30
N MET A 105 4.19 -8.54 -15.31
CA MET A 105 5.27 -8.26 -16.28
C MET A 105 6.27 -7.23 -15.76
N MET A 106 5.97 -6.51 -14.68
CA MET A 106 6.88 -5.55 -14.07
C MET A 106 7.86 -6.29 -13.13
N PRO A 107 9.20 -6.22 -13.34
CA PRO A 107 10.15 -7.10 -12.65
C PRO A 107 10.09 -7.05 -11.12
N ILE A 108 10.00 -5.84 -10.56
CA ILE A 108 9.92 -5.64 -9.11
C ILE A 108 8.59 -6.14 -8.57
N PHE A 109 7.47 -5.79 -9.21
CA PHE A 109 6.14 -6.26 -8.81
C PHE A 109 6.01 -7.78 -8.89
N HIS A 110 6.58 -8.40 -9.92
CA HIS A 110 6.62 -9.85 -10.07
C HIS A 110 7.39 -10.53 -8.93
N PHE A 111 8.56 -10.00 -8.58
CA PHE A 111 9.39 -10.54 -7.50
C PHE A 111 8.71 -10.49 -6.13
N PHE A 112 8.04 -9.37 -5.81
CA PHE A 112 7.30 -9.23 -4.56
C PHE A 112 5.98 -10.02 -4.60
N GLY A 113 5.27 -10.02 -5.73
CA GLY A 113 4.01 -10.74 -5.93
C GLY A 113 4.14 -12.25 -5.79
N SER A 114 5.12 -12.84 -6.49
CA SER A 114 5.40 -14.28 -6.42
C SER A 114 5.72 -14.75 -4.99
N ARG A 115 6.39 -13.93 -4.17
CA ARG A 115 6.65 -14.24 -2.75
C ARG A 115 5.43 -14.13 -1.84
N MET A 116 4.41 -13.36 -2.24
CA MET A 116 3.12 -13.33 -1.54
C MET A 116 2.22 -14.49 -1.97
N GLY A 117 2.67 -15.36 -2.89
CA GLY A 117 1.91 -16.46 -3.45
C GLY A 117 0.79 -16.01 -4.39
N ASN A 118 1.05 -14.94 -5.14
CA ASN A 118 0.28 -14.45 -6.28
C ASN A 118 1.01 -14.76 -7.59
#